data_AF-A0A382C518-F1
#
_entry.id   AF-A0A382C518-F1
#
_cell.length_a   1.000
_cell.length_b   1.000
_cell.length_c   1.000
_cell.angle_alpha   90.00
_cell.angle_beta   90.00
_cell.angle_gamma   90.00
#
_symmetry.space_group_name_H-M   'P 1'
#
loop_
_entity.id
_entity.type
_entity.pdbx_description
1 polymer ?
#
loop_
_entity_poly.entity_id
_entity_poly.type
_entity_poly.pdbx_seq_one_letter_code
_entity_poly.pdbx_strand_id
1 'polypeptide(L)'
;MYHHYPWRFMGRDVAATTPSESSPPRLSKPKDVAAGIPAVISSLSHGITRMGTLASLRNLTSVNRFDGFDCPGCAWPDPDGHRTIAEFCENGAKAVADEGTRKRAGPEFWSQWSV
;
A
#
# COMPACT_ATOMS: atom_id res chain seq x y z
N MET A 1 -20.22 -20.20 37.26
CA MET A 1 -18.94 -20.94 37.35
C MET A 1 -18.33 -20.93 35.96
N TYR A 2 -17.18 -20.30 35.81
CA TYR A 2 -16.61 -19.81 34.55
C TYR A 2 -16.31 -20.92 33.53
N HIS A 3 -16.72 -20.72 32.27
CA HIS A 3 -16.30 -21.55 31.14
C HIS A 3 -14.84 -21.24 30.80
N HIS A 4 -13.96 -22.20 31.08
CA HIS A 4 -12.57 -22.21 30.62
C HIS A 4 -12.54 -22.42 29.09
N TYR A 5 -12.35 -21.36 28.32
CA TYR A 5 -11.89 -21.47 26.94
C TYR A 5 -10.38 -21.77 26.96
N PRO A 6 -9.92 -22.87 26.35
CA PRO A 6 -8.49 -23.15 26.24
C PRO A 6 -7.91 -22.25 25.16
N TRP A 7 -7.44 -21.06 25.54
CA TRP A 7 -6.50 -20.28 24.75
C TRP A 7 -5.18 -21.05 24.70
N ARG A 8 -5.12 -22.04 23.81
CA ARG A 8 -3.88 -22.72 23.44
C ARG A 8 -2.96 -21.64 22.91
N PHE A 9 -1.93 -21.31 23.70
CA PHE A 9 -0.81 -20.47 23.31
C PHE A 9 -0.25 -20.98 21.97
N MET A 10 -0.71 -20.40 20.86
CA MET A 10 -0.01 -20.47 19.59
C MET A 10 1.10 -19.43 19.67
N GLY A 11 2.15 -19.76 20.43
CA GLY A 11 3.45 -19.16 20.21
C GLY A 11 3.83 -19.55 18.79
N ARG A 12 3.58 -18.66 17.83
CA ARG A 12 4.24 -18.78 16.53
C ARG A 12 5.72 -18.67 16.83
N ASP A 13 6.52 -19.64 16.41
CA ASP A 13 7.98 -19.53 16.42
C ASP A 13 8.36 -18.34 15.51
N VAL A 14 8.36 -17.14 16.08
CA VAL A 14 8.71 -15.92 15.35
C VAL A 14 10.24 -15.83 15.37
N ALA A 15 10.87 -16.23 14.27
CA ALA A 15 12.27 -15.94 14.03
C ALA A 15 12.40 -14.47 13.60
N ALA A 16 13.32 -13.73 14.24
CA ALA A 16 13.61 -12.34 13.86
C ALA A 16 14.33 -12.24 12.51
N THR A 17 14.91 -13.34 12.04
CA THR A 17 15.61 -13.44 10.76
C THR A 17 14.70 -13.99 9.68
N THR A 18 14.86 -13.49 8.46
CA THR A 18 14.24 -14.07 7.27
C THR A 18 14.50 -15.59 7.23
N PRO A 19 13.50 -16.42 6.90
CA PRO A 19 13.69 -17.87 6.78
C PRO A 19 14.85 -18.19 5.83
N SER A 20 15.67 -19.17 6.20
CA SER A 20 16.75 -19.63 5.33
C SER A 20 16.16 -20.34 4.11
N GLU A 21 16.33 -19.77 2.93
CA GLU A 21 16.01 -20.44 1.67
C GLU A 21 17.18 -21.36 1.28
N SER A 22 16.90 -22.65 1.07
CA SER A 22 17.89 -23.66 0.69
C SER A 22 18.21 -23.68 -0.80
N SER A 23 17.38 -23.05 -1.62
CA SER A 23 17.53 -23.01 -3.08
C SER A 23 18.23 -21.73 -3.51
N PRO A 24 19.16 -21.79 -4.48
CA PRO A 24 19.76 -20.58 -5.03
C PRO A 24 18.70 -19.71 -5.74
N PRO A 25 18.85 -18.37 -5.73
CA PRO A 25 17.92 -17.47 -6.40
C PRO A 25 17.94 -17.72 -7.92
N ARG A 26 16.77 -17.60 -8.56
CA ARG A 26 16.68 -17.65 -10.03
C ARG A 26 17.26 -16.38 -10.62
N LEU A 27 18.43 -16.50 -11.23
CA LEU A 27 19.09 -15.38 -11.90
C LEU A 27 18.52 -15.19 -13.31
N SER A 28 18.28 -13.94 -13.68
CA SER A 28 17.91 -13.53 -15.03
C SER A 28 18.63 -12.23 -15.38
N LYS A 29 18.60 -11.84 -16.66
CA LYS A 29 19.14 -10.53 -17.05
C LYS A 29 18.34 -9.42 -16.36
N PRO A 30 18.98 -8.37 -15.83
CA PRO A 30 18.29 -7.21 -15.30
C PRO A 30 17.30 -6.64 -16.32
N LYS A 31 16.18 -6.13 -15.82
CA LYS A 31 15.24 -5.38 -16.66
C LYS A 31 15.81 -3.99 -16.93
N ASP A 32 15.61 -3.48 -18.14
CA ASP A 32 16.05 -2.12 -18.51
C ASP A 32 15.13 -1.03 -17.94
N VAL A 33 13.94 -1.41 -17.47
CA VAL A 33 12.95 -0.50 -16.88
C VAL A 33 12.53 -0.97 -15.49
N ALA A 34 12.35 0.00 -14.60
CA ALA A 34 11.95 -0.24 -13.21
C ALA A 34 10.43 -0.46 -13.04
N ALA A 35 9.61 -0.07 -14.02
CA ALA A 35 8.15 -0.17 -13.98
C ALA A 35 7.59 -0.61 -15.34
N GLY A 36 6.33 -1.07 -15.36
CA GLY A 36 5.67 -1.53 -16.58
C GLY A 36 4.15 -1.47 -16.50
N ILE A 37 3.50 -1.81 -17.61
CA ILE A 37 2.03 -1.78 -17.76
C ILE A 37 1.28 -2.49 -16.62
N PRO A 38 1.71 -3.66 -16.11
CA PRO A 38 1.03 -4.32 -14.99
C PRO A 38 0.94 -3.45 -13.74
N ALA A 39 2.00 -2.71 -13.41
CA ALA A 39 2.04 -1.82 -12.25
C ALA A 39 1.08 -0.63 -12.42
N VAL A 40 1.00 -0.07 -13.62
CA VAL A 40 0.06 1.02 -13.97
C VAL A 40 -1.38 0.56 -13.80
N ILE A 41 -1.74 -0.61 -14.37
CA ILE A 41 -3.08 -1.17 -14.27
C ILE A 41 -3.43 -1.49 -12.82
N SER A 42 -2.50 -2.09 -12.06
CA SER A 42 -2.70 -2.41 -10.64
C SER A 42 -2.97 -1.16 -9.82
N SER A 43 -2.17 -0.10 -10.01
CA SER A 43 -2.31 1.18 -9.31
C SER A 43 -3.65 1.84 -9.61
N LEU A 44 -4.04 1.91 -10.89
CA LEU A 44 -5.30 2.51 -11.30
C LEU A 44 -6.51 1.73 -10.76
N SER A 45 -6.50 0.40 -10.89
CA SER A 45 -7.57 -0.47 -10.39
C SER A 45 -7.74 -0.32 -8.87
N HIS A 46 -6.63 -0.32 -8.13
CA HIS A 46 -6.67 -0.15 -6.67
C HIS A 46 -7.17 1.24 -6.29
N GLY A 47 -6.66 2.29 -6.93
CA GLY A 47 -7.11 3.67 -6.73
C GLY A 47 -8.62 3.81 -6.92
N ILE A 48 -9.14 3.39 -8.08
CA ILE A 48 -10.58 3.46 -8.39
C ILE A 48 -11.39 2.67 -7.37
N THR A 49 -10.93 1.49 -6.96
CA THR A 49 -11.63 0.62 -5.99
C THR A 49 -11.69 1.24 -4.58
N ARG A 50 -10.64 1.97 -4.16
CA ARG A 50 -10.57 2.54 -2.81
C ARG A 50 -11.17 3.95 -2.73
N MET A 51 -10.78 4.83 -3.64
CA MET A 51 -11.13 6.26 -3.62
C MET A 51 -12.30 6.61 -4.56
N GLY A 52 -12.55 5.80 -5.59
CA GLY A 52 -13.41 6.17 -6.72
C GLY A 52 -12.66 6.94 -7.80
N THR A 53 -13.25 7.05 -9.00
CA THR A 53 -12.59 7.59 -10.20
C THR A 53 -12.12 9.04 -10.05
N LEU A 54 -13.00 9.95 -9.61
CA LEU A 54 -12.69 11.37 -9.51
C LEU A 54 -11.60 11.66 -8.48
N ALA A 55 -11.71 11.06 -7.29
CA ALA A 55 -10.71 11.22 -6.24
C ALA A 55 -9.39 10.56 -6.64
N SER A 56 -9.42 9.43 -7.35
CA SER A 56 -8.19 8.80 -7.88
C SER A 56 -7.48 9.71 -8.87
N LEU A 57 -8.20 10.28 -9.83
CA LEU A 57 -7.61 11.20 -10.80
C LEU A 57 -7.00 12.40 -10.08
N ARG A 58 -7.77 13.07 -9.22
CA ARG A 58 -7.30 14.25 -8.48
C ARG A 58 -6.08 13.95 -7.61
N ASN A 59 -6.12 12.89 -6.81
CA ASN A 59 -5.07 12.60 -5.84
C ASN A 59 -3.81 12.09 -6.53
N LEU A 60 -3.94 11.20 -7.53
CA LEU A 60 -2.78 10.65 -8.24
C LEU A 60 -2.14 11.67 -9.19
N THR A 61 -2.82 12.73 -9.62
CA THR A 61 -2.15 13.83 -10.36
C THR A 61 -1.56 14.90 -9.46
N SER A 62 -1.90 14.90 -8.17
CA SER A 62 -1.44 15.91 -7.19
C SER A 62 -0.35 15.39 -6.25
N VAL A 63 -0.18 14.07 -6.14
CA VAL A 63 0.87 13.50 -5.29
C VAL A 63 2.26 13.86 -5.82
N ASN A 64 3.15 14.24 -4.91
CA ASN A 64 4.54 14.65 -5.15
C ASN A 64 4.66 15.77 -6.19
N ARG A 65 3.71 16.70 -6.21
CA ARG A 65 3.75 17.95 -6.99
C ARG A 65 4.06 19.14 -6.10
N PHE A 66 4.66 20.19 -6.68
CA PHE A 66 5.01 21.43 -5.96
C PHE A 66 3.80 22.11 -5.29
N ASP A 67 2.65 22.08 -5.96
CA ASP A 67 1.36 22.60 -5.48
C ASP A 67 0.44 21.47 -4.97
N GLY A 68 1.03 20.32 -4.68
CA GLY A 68 0.34 19.10 -4.31
C GLY A 68 0.58 18.69 -2.86
N PHE A 69 0.75 17.39 -2.65
CA PHE A 69 1.05 16.82 -1.34
C PHE A 69 2.04 15.66 -1.45
N ASP A 70 2.77 15.40 -0.38
CA ASP A 70 3.77 14.34 -0.35
C ASP A 70 3.14 12.96 -0.10
N CYS A 71 3.63 11.96 -0.82
CA CYS A 71 3.23 10.58 -0.60
C CYS A 71 3.71 10.08 0.78
N PRO A 72 2.82 9.62 1.67
CA PRO A 72 3.19 9.18 3.02
C PRO A 72 4.00 7.86 3.02
N GLY A 73 4.04 7.16 1.89
CA GLY A 73 4.75 5.89 1.72
C GLY A 73 5.95 5.97 0.78
N CYS A 74 6.43 7.18 0.44
CA CYS A 74 7.54 7.32 -0.50
C CYS A 74 8.86 6.80 0.08
N ALA A 75 9.58 6.02 -0.72
CA ALA A 75 10.90 5.53 -0.38
C ALA A 75 12.01 6.52 -0.78
N TRP A 76 11.74 7.43 -1.74
CA TRP A 76 12.74 8.31 -2.38
C TRP A 76 12.32 9.79 -2.31
N PRO A 77 13.28 10.72 -2.28
CA PRO A 77 13.02 12.15 -2.29
C PRO A 77 12.50 12.63 -3.66
N ASP A 78 11.67 13.67 -3.63
CA ASP A 78 11.19 14.33 -4.84
C ASP A 78 12.30 15.17 -5.49
N PRO A 79 12.32 15.29 -6.84
CA PRO A 79 13.31 16.11 -7.51
C PRO A 79 13.05 17.61 -7.27
N ASP A 80 14.13 18.35 -7.00
CA ASP A 80 14.09 19.80 -6.75
C ASP A 80 13.73 20.64 -7.99
N GLY A 81 14.03 20.10 -9.18
CA GLY A 81 13.83 20.78 -10.46
C GLY A 81 12.52 20.38 -11.15
N HIS A 82 12.63 19.68 -12.27
CA HIS A 82 11.47 19.23 -13.03
C HIS A 82 10.84 17.98 -12.39
N ARG A 83 9.54 18.04 -12.11
CA ARG A 83 8.72 16.91 -11.67
C ARG A 83 7.87 16.37 -12.82
N THR A 84 7.93 15.08 -13.09
CA THR A 84 7.07 14.40 -14.08
C THR A 84 5.63 14.28 -13.58
N ILE A 85 4.73 13.86 -14.48
CA ILE A 85 3.31 13.68 -14.14
C ILE A 85 3.03 12.60 -13.09
N ALA A 86 3.99 11.70 -12.87
CA ALA A 86 3.86 10.62 -11.92
C ALA A 86 5.18 10.45 -11.16
N GLU A 87 5.38 11.30 -10.15
CA GLU A 87 6.50 11.22 -9.22
C GLU A 87 6.24 10.20 -8.09
N PHE A 88 5.67 9.05 -8.39
CA PHE A 88 5.32 8.04 -7.40
C PHE A 88 5.40 6.62 -7.96
N CYS A 89 5.66 5.65 -7.09
CA CYS A 89 5.67 4.23 -7.45
C CYS A 89 4.29 3.58 -7.22
N GLU A 90 4.13 2.33 -7.64
CA GLU A 90 2.90 1.55 -7.42
C GLU A 90 2.49 1.49 -5.94
N ASN A 91 3.46 1.24 -5.05
CA ASN A 91 3.20 1.18 -3.61
C ASN A 91 2.78 2.55 -3.05
N GLY A 92 3.39 3.63 -3.53
CA GLY A 92 3.01 4.99 -3.19
C GLY A 92 1.59 5.32 -3.63
N ALA A 93 1.21 4.94 -4.86
CA ALA A 93 -0.16 5.09 -5.36
C ALA A 93 -1.18 4.32 -4.51
N LYS A 94 -0.84 3.08 -4.11
CA LYS A 94 -1.70 2.25 -3.25
C LYS A 94 -1.82 2.81 -1.83
N ALA A 95 -0.74 3.35 -1.26
CA ALA A 95 -0.77 4.00 0.04
C ALA A 95 -1.70 5.23 0.03
N VAL A 96 -1.57 6.10 -0.98
CA VAL A 96 -2.47 7.25 -1.16
C VAL A 96 -3.92 6.79 -1.34
N ALA A 97 -4.14 5.70 -2.08
CA ALA A 97 -5.47 5.15 -2.29
C ALA A 97 -6.11 4.59 -1.01
N ASP A 98 -5.33 3.92 -0.18
CA ASP A 98 -5.79 3.38 1.09
C ASP A 98 -6.10 4.50 2.10
N GLU A 99 -5.31 5.57 2.11
CA GLU A 99 -5.58 6.77 2.92
C GLU A 99 -6.85 7.50 2.43
N GLY A 100 -7.02 7.62 1.11
CA GLY A 100 -8.19 8.23 0.48
C GLY A 100 -9.44 7.34 0.44
N THR A 101 -9.43 6.19 1.11
CA THR A 101 -10.51 5.19 1.01
C THR A 101 -11.88 5.77 1.39
N ARG A 102 -12.90 5.37 0.63
CA ARG A 102 -14.31 5.72 0.91
C ARG A 102 -14.92 4.89 2.03
N LYS A 103 -14.30 3.78 2.42
CA LYS A 103 -14.77 2.92 3.50
C LYS A 103 -14.40 3.55 4.84
N ARG A 104 -15.39 3.90 5.65
CA ARG A 104 -15.20 4.50 6.98
C ARG A 104 -15.68 3.54 8.07
N ALA A 105 -14.87 3.36 9.11
CA ALA A 105 -15.25 2.61 10.30
C ALA A 105 -15.84 3.57 11.36
N GLY A 106 -17.07 4.04 11.11
CA GLY A 106 -17.80 4.94 12.01
C GLY A 106 -18.41 4.23 13.23
N PRO A 107 -19.10 4.96 14.12
CA PRO A 107 -19.74 4.38 15.30
C PRO A 107 -20.65 3.17 14.99
N GLU A 108 -21.38 3.21 13.87
CA GLU A 108 -22.30 2.15 13.43
C GLU A 108 -21.58 0.86 13.02
N PHE A 109 -20.33 0.99 12.56
CA PHE A 109 -19.49 -0.17 12.32
C PHE A 109 -19.20 -0.84 13.67
N TRP A 110 -18.65 -0.10 14.63
CA TRP A 110 -18.21 -0.65 15.91
C TRP A 110 -19.35 -1.17 16.79
N SER A 111 -20.57 -0.60 16.68
CA SER A 111 -21.72 -1.02 17.47
C SER A 111 -22.19 -2.47 17.21
N GLN A 112 -21.68 -3.13 16.18
CA GLN A 112 -22.02 -4.53 15.85
C GLN A 112 -21.30 -5.56 16.76
N TRP A 113 -20.32 -5.13 17.56
CA TRP A 113 -19.53 -6.01 18.42
C TRP A 113 -19.54 -5.52 19.86
N SER A 114 -19.69 -6.44 20.81
CA SER A 114 -19.55 -6.19 22.25
C SER A 114 -18.14 -6.53 22.71
N VAL A 115 -17.58 -5.69 23.59
CA VAL A 115 -16.27 -5.92 24.24
C VAL A 115 -16.42 -6.92 25.39
#